data_AF-A0A7V6PYJ4-F1
#
_entry.id   AF-A0A7V6PYJ4-F1
#
_cell.length_a   1.000
_cell.length_b   1.000
_cell.length_c   1.000
_cell.angle_alpha   90.00
_cell.angle_beta   90.00
_cell.angle_gamma   90.00
#
_symmetry.space_group_name_H-M   'P 1'
#
loop_
_entity.id
_entity.type
_entity.pdbx_description
1 polymer ?
#
loop_
_entity_poly.entity_id
_entity_poly.type
_entity_poly.pdbx_seq_one_letter_code
_entity_poly.pdbx_strand_id
1 'polypeptide(L)'
;MEIKPIREKWKGYMTDRERFNNQMHYKPFDRTFNMEFGYWDENFKEWPVFVENNITNNKQADILFNFDKIAVVSGNIWMNPPFPHKIIEEKENVYIIMNSDGLLAEVPKDGHDTIPHFMESSIKTPDDWKRVKEEKFRRDDPERKVDIEKIKSMHPPNRDYPLGVNCGSMIGK
;
A
#
# COMPACT_ATOMS: atom_id res chain seq x y z
N MET A 1 -13.79 18.10 -3.77
CA MET A 1 -15.07 17.83 -3.09
C MET A 1 -14.71 17.25 -1.73
N GLU A 2 -15.33 17.73 -0.65
CA GLU A 2 -15.09 17.22 0.71
C GLU A 2 -15.95 15.98 0.95
N ILE A 3 -15.35 14.84 1.28
CA ILE A 3 -16.06 13.59 1.55
C ILE A 3 -16.63 13.67 2.96
N LYS A 4 -17.94 13.45 3.09
CA LYS A 4 -18.63 13.43 4.38
C LYS A 4 -18.84 11.99 4.83
N PRO A 5 -18.55 11.67 6.10
CA PRO A 5 -18.86 10.35 6.63
C PRO A 5 -20.35 10.03 6.54
N ILE A 6 -20.70 8.80 6.16
CA ILE A 6 -22.08 8.29 6.17
C ILE A 6 -22.42 7.54 7.46
N ARG A 7 -21.44 7.41 8.37
CA ARG A 7 -21.60 6.81 9.70
C ARG A 7 -20.93 7.66 10.76
N GLU A 8 -21.49 7.63 11.95
CA GLU A 8 -20.82 8.17 13.13
C GLU A 8 -19.57 7.34 13.44
N LYS A 9 -18.51 8.02 13.90
CA LYS A 9 -17.32 7.34 14.39
C LYS A 9 -17.69 6.52 15.61
N TRP A 10 -17.06 5.35 15.76
CA TRP A 10 -17.29 4.52 16.94
C TRP A 10 -16.96 5.29 18.22
N LYS A 11 -17.89 5.28 19.17
CA LYS A 11 -17.77 5.99 20.45
C LYS A 11 -16.49 5.58 21.18
N GLY A 12 -15.75 6.57 21.67
CA GLY A 12 -14.49 6.40 22.39
C GLY A 12 -14.05 7.72 23.02
N TYR A 13 -13.13 7.66 23.97
CA TYR A 13 -12.56 8.83 24.66
C TYR A 13 -11.06 9.00 24.39
N MET A 14 -10.42 8.02 23.73
CA MET A 14 -9.02 8.10 23.29
C MET A 14 -8.93 8.66 21.87
N THR A 15 -7.80 9.30 21.55
CA THR A 15 -7.41 9.56 20.17
C THR A 15 -7.06 8.25 19.44
N ASP A 16 -7.05 8.28 18.11
CA ASP A 16 -6.67 7.11 17.29
C ASP A 16 -5.24 6.67 17.62
N ARG A 17 -4.34 7.63 17.87
CA ARG A 17 -2.95 7.40 18.27
C ARG A 17 -2.84 6.69 19.62
N GLU A 18 -3.57 7.17 20.62
CA GLU A 18 -3.56 6.57 21.96
C GLU A 18 -4.15 5.16 21.92
N ARG A 19 -5.29 5.00 21.25
CA ARG A 19 -5.97 3.70 21.08
C ARG A 19 -5.07 2.69 20.40
N PHE A 20 -4.52 3.04 19.23
CA PHE A 20 -3.61 2.16 18.49
C PHE A 20 -2.41 1.76 19.34
N ASN A 21 -1.75 2.74 19.97
CA ASN A 21 -0.57 2.48 20.79
C ASN A 21 -0.89 1.59 21.99
N ASN A 22 -2.02 1.82 22.68
CA ASN A 22 -2.40 0.99 23.82
C ASN A 22 -2.76 -0.43 23.39
N GLN A 23 -3.54 -0.58 22.33
CA GLN A 23 -3.94 -1.89 21.80
C GLN A 23 -2.71 -2.72 21.36
N MET A 24 -1.78 -2.13 20.62
CA MET A 24 -0.57 -2.83 20.15
C MET A 24 0.43 -3.17 21.26
N HIS A 25 0.30 -2.55 22.44
CA HIS A 25 1.17 -2.80 23.60
C HIS A 25 0.43 -3.46 24.76
N TYR A 26 -0.73 -4.07 24.52
CA TYR A 26 -1.51 -4.79 25.54
C TYR A 26 -1.85 -3.94 26.78
N LYS A 27 -2.03 -2.63 26.60
CA LYS A 27 -2.48 -1.69 27.64
C LYS A 27 -4.00 -1.54 27.58
N PRO A 28 -4.68 -1.04 28.63
CA PRO A 28 -6.09 -0.70 28.57
C PRO A 28 -6.40 0.31 27.45
N PHE A 29 -7.46 0.05 26.68
CA PHE A 29 -7.97 0.92 25.60
C PHE A 29 -9.50 0.99 25.66
N ASP A 30 -10.08 2.04 25.07
CA ASP A 30 -11.52 2.35 25.15
C ASP A 30 -12.39 1.46 24.23
N ARG A 31 -11.87 1.10 23.06
CA ARG A 31 -12.44 0.16 22.09
C ARG A 31 -11.37 -0.29 21.10
N THR A 32 -11.66 -1.32 20.32
CA THR A 32 -10.77 -1.77 19.24
C THR A 32 -10.58 -0.67 18.19
N PHE A 33 -9.35 -0.54 17.70
CA PHE A 33 -9.00 0.30 16.55
C PHE A 33 -9.74 -0.20 15.30
N ASN A 34 -10.51 0.68 14.67
CA ASN A 34 -11.36 0.33 13.54
C ASN A 34 -10.66 0.69 12.23
N MET A 35 -10.23 -0.32 11.47
CA MET A 35 -9.56 -0.15 10.17
C MET A 35 -9.84 -1.36 9.27
N GLU A 36 -9.80 -1.14 7.96
CA GLU A 36 -9.97 -2.19 6.95
C GLU A 36 -8.71 -2.36 6.10
N PHE A 37 -8.57 -3.54 5.49
CA PHE A 37 -7.43 -3.87 4.64
C PHE A 37 -7.47 -3.09 3.30
N GLY A 38 -8.68 -2.80 2.81
CA GLY A 38 -8.94 -2.09 1.57
C GLY A 38 -9.86 -2.86 0.62
N TYR A 39 -10.24 -2.19 -0.46
CA TYR A 39 -11.14 -2.67 -1.51
C TYR A 39 -10.38 -2.79 -2.83
N TRP A 40 -10.91 -3.63 -3.71
CA TRP A 40 -10.41 -3.85 -5.08
C TRP A 40 -10.90 -2.71 -5.99
N ASP A 41 -10.21 -2.46 -7.10
CA ASP A 41 -10.53 -1.32 -7.96
C ASP A 41 -11.94 -1.42 -8.58
N GLU A 42 -12.46 -2.63 -8.78
CA GLU A 42 -13.83 -2.87 -9.24
C GLU A 42 -14.86 -2.43 -8.20
N ASN A 43 -14.57 -2.59 -6.91
CA ASN A 43 -15.53 -2.23 -5.86
C ASN A 43 -15.90 -0.75 -5.96
N PHE A 44 -14.94 0.13 -6.24
CA PHE A 44 -15.19 1.57 -6.40
C PHE A 44 -16.05 1.91 -7.63
N LYS A 45 -16.15 1.01 -8.61
CA LYS A 45 -16.93 1.18 -9.85
C LYS A 45 -18.30 0.50 -9.79
N GLU A 46 -18.43 -0.54 -8.98
CA GLU A 46 -19.61 -1.41 -8.96
C GLU A 46 -20.49 -1.22 -7.71
N TRP A 47 -19.90 -0.91 -6.56
CA TRP A 47 -20.67 -0.85 -5.32
C TRP A 47 -21.39 0.48 -5.17
N PRO A 48 -22.73 0.49 -4.99
CA PRO A 48 -23.52 1.72 -4.91
C PRO A 48 -23.00 2.70 -3.86
N VAL A 49 -22.55 2.20 -2.70
CA VAL A 49 -22.00 3.03 -1.62
C VAL A 49 -20.79 3.86 -2.04
N PHE A 50 -19.98 3.39 -2.99
CA PHE A 50 -18.84 4.13 -3.51
C PHE A 50 -19.21 5.01 -4.69
N VAL A 51 -19.96 4.47 -5.65
CA VAL A 51 -20.38 5.18 -6.87
C VAL A 51 -21.22 6.41 -6.53
N GLU A 52 -22.24 6.24 -5.68
CA GLU A 52 -23.16 7.33 -5.30
C GLU A 52 -22.46 8.43 -4.48
N ASN A 53 -21.36 8.09 -3.80
CA ASN A 53 -20.57 9.01 -2.99
C ASN A 53 -19.29 9.50 -3.71
N ASN A 54 -19.09 9.15 -4.99
CA ASN A 54 -17.90 9.49 -5.78
C ASN A 54 -16.57 9.07 -5.14
N ILE A 55 -16.53 7.87 -4.54
CA ILE A 55 -15.34 7.30 -3.90
C ILE A 55 -14.57 6.45 -4.91
N THR A 56 -13.29 6.74 -5.09
CA THR A 56 -12.42 6.12 -6.10
C THR A 56 -11.15 5.48 -5.54
N ASN A 57 -10.97 5.47 -4.22
CA ASN A 57 -9.82 4.82 -3.57
C ASN A 57 -10.06 4.58 -2.07
N ASN A 58 -9.18 3.76 -1.48
CA ASN A 58 -9.24 3.38 -0.07
C ASN A 58 -9.21 4.56 0.90
N LYS A 59 -8.35 5.58 0.68
CA LYS A 59 -8.29 6.75 1.56
C LYS A 59 -9.63 7.50 1.63
N GLN A 60 -10.34 7.56 0.53
CA GLN A 60 -11.66 8.17 0.46
C GLN A 60 -12.72 7.29 1.13
N ALA A 61 -12.65 5.97 0.97
CA ALA A 61 -13.51 5.03 1.68
C ALA A 61 -13.34 5.10 3.20
N ASP A 62 -12.11 5.23 3.69
CA ASP A 62 -11.82 5.39 5.12
C ASP A 62 -12.52 6.62 5.73
N ILE A 63 -12.55 7.73 4.97
CA ILE A 63 -13.25 8.96 5.35
C ILE A 63 -14.77 8.72 5.30
N LEU A 64 -15.27 8.08 4.24
CA LEU A 64 -16.70 7.78 4.07
C LEU A 64 -17.25 6.94 5.24
N PHE A 65 -16.52 5.90 5.65
CA PHE A 65 -16.94 5.00 6.73
C PHE A 65 -16.51 5.43 8.13
N ASN A 66 -15.77 6.53 8.25
CA ASN A 66 -15.32 7.11 9.52
C ASN A 66 -14.43 6.16 10.35
N PHE A 67 -13.50 5.48 9.67
CA PHE A 67 -12.52 4.61 10.32
C PHE A 67 -11.54 5.41 11.19
N ASP A 68 -10.85 4.69 12.09
CA ASP A 68 -9.74 5.29 12.82
C ASP A 68 -8.59 5.57 11.85
N LYS A 69 -8.03 6.77 11.95
CA LYS A 69 -7.00 7.22 11.04
C LYS A 69 -5.68 6.58 11.40
N ILE A 70 -4.97 6.05 10.41
CA ILE A 70 -3.56 5.70 10.47
C ILE A 70 -2.86 6.31 9.26
N ALA A 71 -1.60 6.71 9.43
CA ALA A 71 -0.78 7.14 8.31
C ALA A 71 0.55 6.39 8.31
N VAL A 72 1.13 6.26 7.12
CA VAL A 72 2.41 5.58 6.92
C VAL A 72 3.28 6.46 6.04
N VAL A 73 4.55 6.60 6.41
CA VAL A 73 5.59 7.23 5.58
C VAL A 73 6.58 6.17 5.12
N SER A 74 7.21 6.40 3.98
CA SER A 74 8.22 5.52 3.40
C SER A 74 9.24 6.34 2.62
N GLY A 75 10.42 5.76 2.40
CA GLY A 75 11.36 6.20 1.38
C GLY A 75 11.33 5.28 0.16
N ASN A 76 12.32 5.45 -0.73
CA ASN A 76 12.62 4.46 -1.75
C ASN A 76 13.36 3.27 -1.11
N ILE A 77 12.61 2.26 -0.71
CA ILE A 77 13.10 1.10 0.07
C ILE A 77 13.20 -0.20 -0.76
N TRP A 78 12.76 -0.18 -2.02
CA TRP A 78 12.72 -1.35 -2.90
C TRP A 78 13.71 -1.23 -4.06
N MET A 79 13.49 -1.98 -5.15
CA MET A 79 14.31 -1.90 -6.35
C MET A 79 14.31 -0.51 -6.95
N ASN A 80 15.52 0.00 -7.21
CA ASN A 80 15.76 1.25 -7.90
C ASN A 80 16.92 1.11 -8.91
N PRO A 81 16.66 1.19 -10.22
CA PRO A 81 15.34 1.16 -10.84
C PRO A 81 14.67 -0.23 -10.73
N PRO A 82 13.33 -0.32 -10.78
CA PRO A 82 12.63 -1.60 -10.92
C PRO A 82 13.00 -2.31 -12.23
N PHE A 83 12.49 -3.53 -12.42
CA PHE A 83 12.52 -4.12 -13.76
C PHE A 83 11.58 -3.34 -14.70
N PRO A 84 11.92 -3.21 -15.99
CA PRO A 84 11.03 -2.55 -16.93
C PRO A 84 9.78 -3.40 -17.16
N HIS A 85 8.60 -2.83 -16.90
CA HIS A 85 7.34 -3.47 -17.22
C HIS A 85 7.18 -3.63 -18.74
N LYS A 86 6.94 -4.84 -19.22
CA LYS A 86 6.79 -5.13 -20.66
C LYS A 86 5.77 -6.23 -20.90
N ILE A 87 4.95 -6.08 -21.94
CA ILE A 87 4.18 -7.18 -22.52
C ILE A 87 5.15 -7.99 -23.38
N ILE A 88 5.31 -9.27 -23.06
CA ILE A 88 6.16 -10.22 -23.77
C ILE A 88 5.37 -10.91 -24.87
N GLU A 89 4.13 -11.27 -24.59
CA GLU A 89 3.21 -11.93 -25.52
C GLU A 89 1.77 -11.50 -25.25
N GLU A 90 1.00 -11.38 -26.32
CA GLU A 90 -0.43 -11.14 -26.28
C GLU A 90 -1.17 -12.39 -26.76
N LYS A 91 -1.94 -13.03 -25.87
CA LYS A 91 -2.80 -14.19 -26.19
C LYS A 91 -4.25 -13.74 -26.37
N GLU A 92 -5.23 -14.64 -26.47
CA GLU A 92 -6.63 -14.23 -26.64
C GLU A 92 -7.16 -13.41 -25.45
N ASN A 93 -7.10 -13.96 -24.24
CA ASN A 93 -7.70 -13.38 -23.03
C ASN A 93 -6.69 -12.89 -21.98
N VAL A 94 -5.40 -13.12 -22.19
CA VAL A 94 -4.33 -12.76 -21.25
C VAL A 94 -3.16 -12.06 -21.94
N TYR A 95 -2.42 -11.27 -21.17
CA TYR A 95 -1.07 -10.83 -21.49
C TYR A 95 -0.07 -11.67 -20.70
N ILE A 96 1.03 -12.07 -21.35
CA ILE A 96 2.24 -12.48 -20.62
C ILE A 96 3.09 -11.21 -20.46
N ILE A 97 3.37 -10.84 -19.22
CA ILE A 97 4.14 -9.66 -18.87
C ILE A 97 5.43 -10.01 -18.13
N MET A 98 6.48 -9.21 -18.31
CA MET A 98 7.53 -9.04 -17.31
C MET A 98 7.10 -7.87 -16.43
N ASN A 99 6.80 -8.14 -15.16
CA ASN A 99 6.38 -7.10 -14.22
C ASN A 99 7.56 -6.32 -13.65
N SER A 100 7.26 -5.24 -12.92
CA SER A 100 8.28 -4.38 -12.30
C SER A 100 9.07 -5.05 -11.17
N ASP A 101 8.59 -6.20 -10.68
CA ASP A 101 9.29 -7.03 -9.72
C ASP A 101 10.24 -8.07 -10.38
N GLY A 102 10.32 -8.08 -11.71
CA GLY A 102 11.19 -8.99 -12.45
C GLY A 102 10.64 -10.41 -12.55
N LEU A 103 9.31 -10.55 -12.51
CA LEU A 103 8.61 -11.82 -12.64
C LEU A 103 7.85 -11.84 -13.97
N LEU A 104 7.94 -12.97 -14.67
CA LEU A 104 7.09 -13.29 -15.80
C LEU A 104 5.73 -13.76 -15.26
N ALA A 105 4.64 -13.16 -15.70
CA ALA A 105 3.30 -13.50 -15.22
C ALA A 105 2.26 -13.40 -16.33
N GLU A 106 1.25 -14.26 -16.26
CA GLU A 106 0.01 -14.13 -17.02
C GLU A 106 -0.99 -13.28 -16.25
N VAL A 107 -1.54 -12.25 -16.92
CA VAL A 107 -2.55 -11.34 -16.36
C VAL A 107 -3.74 -11.20 -17.32
N PRO A 108 -4.98 -11.03 -16.82
CA PRO A 108 -6.14 -10.79 -17.67
C PRO A 108 -6.00 -9.53 -18.51
N LYS A 109 -6.53 -9.57 -19.74
CA LYS A 109 -6.53 -8.40 -20.64
C LYS A 109 -7.57 -7.35 -20.31
N ASP A 110 -8.71 -7.77 -19.79
CA ASP A 110 -9.80 -6.90 -19.37
C ASP A 110 -9.43 -6.06 -18.14
N GLY A 111 -8.28 -6.35 -17.51
CA GLY A 111 -7.68 -5.54 -16.48
C GLY A 111 -8.38 -5.64 -15.14
N HIS A 112 -9.22 -6.67 -14.93
CA HIS A 112 -9.75 -6.92 -13.60
C HIS A 112 -8.63 -7.35 -12.65
N ASP A 113 -8.71 -6.88 -11.41
CA ASP A 113 -7.79 -7.28 -10.37
C ASP A 113 -7.92 -8.80 -10.16
N THR A 114 -6.77 -9.47 -10.10
CA THR A 114 -6.64 -10.88 -9.72
C THR A 114 -5.19 -11.16 -9.37
N ILE A 115 -4.94 -12.24 -8.62
CA ILE A 115 -3.57 -12.68 -8.38
C ILE A 115 -2.99 -13.18 -9.71
N PRO A 116 -1.90 -12.57 -10.22
CA PRO A 116 -1.29 -13.01 -11.48
C PRO A 116 -0.85 -14.48 -11.42
N HIS A 117 -0.93 -15.18 -12.54
CA HIS A 117 -0.34 -16.50 -12.67
C HIS A 117 1.16 -16.35 -12.96
N PHE A 118 1.97 -16.40 -11.91
CA PHE A 118 3.44 -16.28 -12.02
C PHE A 118 4.05 -17.50 -12.69
N MET A 119 4.79 -17.27 -13.76
CA MET A 119 5.39 -18.32 -14.59
C MET A 119 6.88 -18.49 -14.30
N GLU A 120 7.61 -17.38 -14.14
CA GLU A 120 9.06 -17.41 -14.06
C GLU A 120 9.63 -16.22 -13.27
N SER A 121 10.78 -16.42 -12.62
CA SER A 121 11.54 -15.36 -11.96
C SER A 121 12.80 -15.01 -12.75
N SER A 122 13.15 -13.73 -12.79
CA SER A 122 14.46 -13.24 -13.26
C SER A 122 15.63 -13.65 -12.35
N ILE A 123 15.34 -14.19 -11.16
CA ILE A 123 16.32 -14.74 -10.21
C ILE A 123 16.11 -16.25 -10.11
N LYS A 124 17.02 -17.02 -10.72
CA LYS A 124 17.00 -18.50 -10.66
C LYS A 124 18.23 -19.06 -9.95
N THR A 125 19.30 -18.27 -9.89
CA THR A 125 20.58 -18.67 -9.31
C THR A 125 21.09 -17.63 -8.31
N PRO A 126 22.03 -18.00 -7.43
CA PRO A 126 22.71 -17.04 -6.56
C PRO A 126 23.39 -15.89 -7.32
N ASP A 127 23.92 -16.15 -8.51
CA ASP A 127 24.56 -15.14 -9.35
C ASP A 127 23.55 -14.14 -9.92
N ASP A 128 22.36 -14.59 -10.30
CA ASP A 128 21.27 -13.69 -10.69
C ASP A 128 20.91 -12.75 -9.53
N TRP A 129 20.79 -13.30 -8.32
CA TRP A 129 20.48 -12.49 -7.14
C TRP A 129 21.58 -11.48 -6.86
N LYS A 130 22.85 -11.89 -6.91
CA LYS A 130 23.99 -11.00 -6.71
C LYS A 130 23.94 -9.83 -7.69
N ARG A 131 23.74 -10.10 -8.97
CA ARG A 131 23.61 -9.08 -10.02
C ARG A 131 22.43 -8.14 -9.76
N VAL A 132 21.24 -8.68 -9.50
CA VAL A 132 20.04 -7.87 -9.21
C VAL A 132 20.23 -6.99 -7.98
N LYS A 133 20.86 -7.51 -6.93
CA LYS A 133 21.16 -6.76 -5.71
C LYS A 133 22.10 -5.59 -5.99
N GLU A 134 23.17 -5.82 -6.75
CA GLU A 134 24.15 -4.79 -7.13
C GLU A 134 23.55 -3.73 -8.05
N GLU A 135 22.66 -4.11 -8.98
CA GLU A 135 22.04 -3.21 -9.95
C GLU A 135 20.87 -2.40 -9.36
N LYS A 136 20.02 -3.03 -8.54
CA LYS A 136 18.70 -2.50 -8.15
C LYS A 136 18.54 -2.21 -6.67
N PHE A 137 19.36 -2.81 -5.81
CA PHE A 137 19.27 -2.61 -4.34
C PHE A 137 20.45 -1.81 -3.80
N ARG A 138 20.97 -0.89 -4.61
CA ARG A 138 22.06 0.04 -4.24
C ARG A 138 21.66 0.94 -3.08
N ARG A 139 22.31 0.75 -1.93
CA ARG A 139 22.01 1.51 -0.70
C ARG A 139 22.45 2.98 -0.76
N ASP A 140 23.46 3.26 -1.57
CA ASP A 140 24.09 4.58 -1.75
C ASP A 140 23.36 5.47 -2.77
N ASP A 141 22.30 4.95 -3.40
CA ASP A 141 21.50 5.69 -4.37
C ASP A 141 20.89 6.96 -3.73
N PRO A 142 21.18 8.16 -4.27
CA PRO A 142 20.65 9.43 -3.75
C PRO A 142 19.12 9.47 -3.65
N GLU A 143 18.39 8.75 -4.50
CA GLU A 143 16.92 8.70 -4.46
C GLU A 143 16.37 8.01 -3.20
N ARG A 144 17.23 7.33 -2.44
CA ARG A 144 16.86 6.74 -1.14
C ARG A 144 16.96 7.75 0.01
N LYS A 145 17.49 8.96 -0.23
CA LYS A 145 17.53 10.02 0.79
C LYS A 145 16.14 10.61 0.99
N VAL A 146 15.62 10.48 2.20
CA VAL A 146 14.29 10.97 2.57
C VAL A 146 14.38 12.39 3.12
N ASP A 147 13.46 13.26 2.70
CA ASP A 147 13.30 14.60 3.27
C ASP A 147 12.55 14.53 4.61
N ILE A 148 13.32 14.40 5.70
CA ILE A 148 12.81 14.25 7.07
C ILE A 148 12.04 15.50 7.51
N GLU A 149 12.50 16.69 7.16
CA GLU A 149 11.87 17.94 7.61
C GLU A 149 10.52 18.15 6.94
N LYS A 150 10.40 17.81 5.65
CA LYS A 150 9.10 17.76 4.96
C LYS A 150 8.15 16.72 5.57
N ILE A 151 8.66 15.55 5.98
CA ILE A 151 7.82 14.55 6.66
C ILE A 151 7.30 15.09 7.99
N LYS A 152 8.17 15.70 8.80
CA LYS A 152 7.77 16.32 10.08
C LYS A 152 6.76 17.44 9.91
N SER A 153 6.90 18.26 8.85
CA SER A 153 5.95 19.34 8.58
C SER A 153 4.56 18.81 8.18
N MET A 154 4.49 17.68 7.48
CA MET A 154 3.22 17.00 7.13
C MET A 154 2.59 16.28 8.34
N HIS A 155 3.40 15.88 9.32
CA HIS A 155 2.96 15.08 10.47
C HIS A 155 3.48 15.65 11.80
N PRO A 156 2.83 16.69 12.33
CA PRO A 156 3.32 17.37 13.52
C PRO A 156 3.28 16.46 14.77
N PRO A 157 4.09 16.76 15.80
CA PRO A 157 4.19 15.94 17.01
C PRO A 157 2.86 15.76 17.76
N ASN A 158 1.94 16.72 17.66
CA ASN A 158 0.64 16.76 18.33
C ASN A 158 -0.50 16.10 17.53
N ARG A 159 -0.21 15.41 16.42
CA ARG A 159 -1.22 14.63 15.68
C ARG A 159 -1.91 13.59 16.57
N ASP A 160 -3.17 13.32 16.24
CA ASP A 160 -4.09 12.41 16.92
C ASP A 160 -4.15 11.00 16.30
N TYR A 161 -3.35 10.72 15.27
CA TYR A 161 -3.25 9.40 14.61
C TYR A 161 -1.84 8.78 14.72
N PRO A 162 -1.72 7.43 14.77
CA PRO A 162 -0.44 6.76 14.67
C PRO A 162 0.21 7.02 13.30
N LEU A 163 1.53 7.17 13.30
CA LEU A 163 2.34 7.30 12.09
C LEU A 163 3.34 6.14 12.06
N GLY A 164 3.15 5.21 11.12
CA GLY A 164 4.09 4.14 10.86
C GLY A 164 5.20 4.56 9.91
N VAL A 165 6.36 3.90 10.01
CA VAL A 165 7.42 3.99 9.00
C VAL A 165 7.49 2.65 8.29
N ASN A 166 7.16 2.62 7.00
CA ASN A 166 7.28 1.43 6.19
C ASN A 166 8.76 1.20 5.85
N CYS A 167 9.30 0.09 6.35
CA CYS A 167 10.67 -0.35 6.12
C CYS A 167 10.74 -1.55 5.16
N GLY A 168 9.63 -1.90 4.53
CA GLY A 168 9.48 -3.08 3.68
C GLY A 168 8.86 -4.24 4.45
N SER A 169 8.44 -5.27 3.73
CA SER A 169 7.89 -6.48 4.35
C SER A 169 8.99 -7.43 4.81
N MET A 170 8.79 -8.04 5.99
CA MET A 170 9.74 -9.01 6.56
C MET A 170 9.64 -10.41 5.95
N ILE A 171 8.49 -10.79 5.38
CA ILE A 171 8.22 -12.16 4.88
C ILE A 171 8.21 -12.20 3.32
N GLY A 172 8.72 -11.14 2.69
CA GLY A 172 8.59 -10.91 1.26
C GLY A 172 7.52 -9.86 0.97
N LYS A 173 7.62 -9.20 -0.18
CA LYS A 173 6.64 -8.20 -0.62
C LYS A 173 5.26 -8.83 -0.78
#